data_AF-X1GIA9-F1
#
_entry.id   AF-X1GIA9-F1
#
_cell.length_a   1.000
_cell.length_b   1.000
_cell.length_c   1.000
_cell.angle_alpha   90.00
_cell.angle_beta   90.00
_cell.angle_gamma   90.00
#
_symmetry.space_group_name_H-M   'P 1'
#
loop_
_entity.id
_entity.type
_entity.pdbx_description
1 polymer ?
#
loop_
_entity_poly.entity_id
_entity_poly.type
_entity_poly.pdbx_seq_one_letter_code
_entity_poly.pdbx_strand_id
1 'polypeptide(L)' 'MKICLFGLGRIGLPLGLVSADSGYKVIGIDKNKNLIDSLKNGIPPLYEPLLEELLQKYLHKS' A
#
# COMPACT_ATOMS: atom_id res chain seq x y z
N MET A 1 -2.54 14.83 -8.72
CA MET A 1 -1.97 15.19 -7.39
C MET A 1 -1.15 14.01 -6.86
N LYS A 2 -0.13 14.26 -6.03
CA LYS A 2 0.68 13.20 -5.40
C LYS A 2 0.38 13.15 -3.90
N ILE A 3 0.18 11.96 -3.35
CA ILE A 3 -0.10 11.73 -1.93
C ILE A 3 1.07 10.95 -1.34
N CYS A 4 1.56 11.39 -0.19
CA CYS A 4 2.57 10.68 0.57
C CYS A 4 2.01 10.27 1.92
N LEU A 5 2.10 8.99 2.25
CA LEU A 5 1.59 8.40 3.49
C LEU A 5 2.77 7.93 4.34
N PHE A 6 2.83 8.41 5.58
CA PHE A 6 3.77 7.93 6.60
C PHE A 6 3.05 6.93 7.51
N GLY A 7 3.48 5.68 7.46
CA GLY A 7 2.85 4.53 8.12
C GLY A 7 1.97 3.74 7.15
N LEU A 8 2.29 2.46 6.97
CA LEU A 8 1.58 1.50 6.10
C LEU A 8 0.97 0.35 6.91
N GLY A 9 0.60 0.64 8.16
CA GLY A 9 -0.16 -0.29 8.98
C GLY A 9 -1.63 -0.40 8.54
N ARG A 10 -2.46 -0.84 9.48
CA ARG A 10 -3.89 -1.14 9.27
C ARG A 10 -4.71 -0.04 8.61
N ILE A 11 -4.37 1.23 8.81
CA ILE A 11 -5.11 2.36 8.23
C ILE A 11 -4.40 2.92 6.99
N GLY A 12 -3.08 3.10 7.09
CA GLY A 12 -2.31 3.78 6.05
C GLY A 12 -2.26 2.99 4.73
N LEU A 13 -2.13 1.66 4.80
CA LEU A 13 -2.10 0.84 3.58
C LEU A 13 -3.45 0.85 2.84
N PRO A 14 -4.60 0.54 3.47
CA PRO A 14 -5.89 0.62 2.80
C PRO A 14 -6.20 2.02 2.26
N LEU A 15 -5.91 3.08 3.04
CA LEU A 15 -6.11 4.46 2.59
C LEU A 15 -5.27 4.78 1.34
N GLY A 16 -4.03 4.31 1.31
CA GLY A 16 -3.15 4.47 0.15
C GLY A 16 -3.67 3.76 -1.08
N LEU A 17 -4.17 2.55 -0.93
CA LEU A 17 -4.70 1.76 -2.04
C LEU A 17 -6.01 2.34 -2.59
N VAL A 18 -6.94 2.77 -1.72
CA VAL A 18 -8.18 3.44 -2.16
C VAL A 18 -7.86 4.79 -2.82
N SER A 19 -6.85 5.52 -2.32
CA SER A 19 -6.40 6.75 -2.95
C SER A 19 -5.79 6.49 -4.34
N ALA A 20 -5.03 5.40 -4.50
CA ALA A 20 -4.51 4.98 -5.79
C ALA A 20 -5.63 4.58 -6.76
N ASP A 21 -6.64 3.87 -6.26
CA ASP A 21 -7.85 3.50 -7.02
C ASP A 21 -8.67 4.71 -7.48
N SER A 22 -8.65 5.78 -6.68
CA SER A 22 -9.25 7.08 -7.02
C SER A 22 -8.43 7.91 -8.03
N GLY A 23 -7.31 7.40 -8.54
CA GLY A 23 -6.50 8.04 -9.58
C GLY A 23 -5.35 8.92 -9.06
N TYR A 24 -5.04 8.88 -7.77
CA TYR A 24 -3.89 9.60 -7.21
C TYR A 24 -2.60 8.79 -7.31
N LYS A 25 -1.47 9.47 -7.53
CA LYS A 25 -0.16 8.83 -7.38
C LYS A 25 0.21 8.80 -5.90
N VAL A 26 0.35 7.60 -5.33
CA VAL A 26 0.60 7.40 -3.91
C VAL A 26 2.03 6.91 -3.67
N ILE A 27 2.67 7.46 -2.64
CA ILE A 27 3.97 7.01 -2.12
C ILE A 27 3.78 6.63 -0.65
N GLY A 28 3.98 5.36 -0.34
CA GLY A 28 3.94 4.84 1.02
C GLY A 28 5.34 4.80 1.65
N ILE A 29 5.47 5.27 2.88
CA ILE A 29 6.71 5.24 3.67
C ILE A 29 6.40 4.55 5.00
N ASP A 30 7.18 3.54 5.37
CA ASP A 30 7.13 2.94 6.70
C ASP A 30 8.54 2.65 7.20
N LYS A 31 8.75 2.72 8.52
CA LYS A 31 10.04 2.39 9.15
C LYS A 31 10.29 0.89 9.22
N ASN A 32 9.23 0.08 9.19
CA ASN A 32 9.31 -1.36 9.29
C ASN A 32 9.73 -1.97 7.93
N LYS A 33 11.02 -2.30 7.80
CA LYS A 33 11.56 -2.90 6.57
C LYS A 33 10.88 -4.21 6.19
N ASN A 34 10.57 -5.07 7.17
CA ASN A 34 9.91 -6.35 6.90
C ASN A 34 8.51 -6.16 6.29
N LEU A 35 7.78 -5.14 6.76
CA LEU A 35 6.50 -4.76 6.18
C LEU A 35 6.68 -4.30 4.73
N ILE A 36 7.65 -3.41 4.49
CA ILE A 36 7.94 -2.92 3.13
C ILE A 36 8.31 -4.06 2.19
N ASP A 37 9.17 -4.99 2.62
CA ASP A 37 9.60 -6.11 1.79
C ASP A 37 8.44 -7.08 1.51
N SER A 38 7.57 -7.32 2.49
CA SER A 38 6.35 -8.11 2.30
C SER A 38 5.44 -7.45 1.25
N LEU A 39 5.18 -6.14 1.38
CA LEU A 39 4.36 -5.38 0.45
C LEU A 39 4.95 -5.37 -0.97
N LYS A 40 6.28 -5.24 -1.12
CA LYS A 40 6.97 -5.32 -2.42
C LYS A 40 6.85 -6.68 -3.09
N ASN A 41 6.68 -7.74 -2.30
CA ASN A 41 6.38 -9.08 -2.78
C ASN A 41 4.86 -9.29 -3.02
N GLY A 42 4.05 -8.25 -2.85
CA GLY A 42 2.60 -8.32 -3.02
C GLY A 42 1.88 -9.02 -1.86
N ILE A 43 2.54 -9.16 -0.70
CA ILE A 43 2.01 -9.82 0.49
C ILE A 43 1.55 -8.75 1.48
N PRO A 44 0.23 -8.59 1.72
CA PRO A 44 -0.27 -7.64 2.70
C PRO A 44 0.03 -8.10 4.14
N PRO A 45 0.17 -7.18 5.11
CA PRO A 45 0.50 -7.52 6.51
C PRO A 45 -0.66 -8.14 7.29
N LEU A 46 -1.87 -8.10 6.74
CA LEU A 46 -3.09 -8.56 7.35
C LEU A 46 -4.05 -9.01 6.25
N TYR A 47 -4.95 -9.93 6.61
CA TYR A 47 -6.03 -10.33 5.74
C TYR A 47 -7.19 -9.34 5.85
N GLU A 48 -7.54 -8.71 4.74
CA GLU A 48 -8.75 -7.91 4.58
C GLU A 48 -9.35 -8.22 3.20
N PRO A 49 -10.69 -8.29 3.07
CA PRO A 49 -11.34 -8.46 1.78
C PRO A 49 -10.85 -7.40 0.78
N LEU A 50 -10.53 -7.82 -0.46
CA LEU A 50 -10.06 -6.97 -1.56
C LEU A 50 -8.69 -6.30 -1.38
N LEU A 51 -8.07 -6.37 -0.20
CA LEU A 51 -6.80 -5.69 0.06
C LEU A 51 -5.66 -6.23 -0.81
N GLU A 52 -5.57 -7.55 -0.93
CA GLU A 52 -4.55 -8.21 -1.75
C GLU A 52 -4.72 -7.89 -3.24
N GLU A 53 -5.96 -7.89 -3.74
CA GLU A 53 -6.27 -7.54 -5.12
C GLU A 53 -5.89 -6.10 -5.44
N LEU A 54 -6.29 -5.15 -4.57
CA LEU A 54 -5.93 -3.74 -4.72
C LEU A 54 -4.42 -3.53 -4.62
N LEU A 55 -3.75 -4.24 -3.71
CA LEU A 55 -2.29 -4.19 -3.59
C LEU A 55 -1.64 -4.63 -4.89
N GLN A 56 -2.01 -5.80 -5.44
CA GLN A 56 -1.45 -6.30 -6.70
C GLN A 56 -1.74 -5.35 -7.88
N LYS A 57 -2.92 -4.74 -7.91
CA LYS A 57 -3.32 -3.78 -8.95
C LYS A 57 -2.48 -2.50 -8.95
N TYR A 58 -2.15 -1.98 -7.77
CA TYR A 58 -1.50 -0.65 -7.62
C TYR A 58 -0.03 -0.71 -7.17
N LEU A 59 0.49 -1.89 -6.88
CA LEU A 59 1.90 -2.07 -6.55
C LEU A 59 2.74 -1.90 -7.81
N HIS A 60 3.41 -0.76 -7.91
CA HIS A 60 4.43 -0.53 -8.92
C HIS A 60 5.80 -0.86 -8.35
N LYS A 61 6.43 -1.93 -8.84
CA LYS A 61 7.83 -2.24 -8.54
C LYS A 61 8.69 -1.14 -9.18
N SER A 62 9.32 -0.33 -8.33
CA SER A 62 10.31 0.68 -8.71
C SER A 62 11.71 0.09 -8.62
#